data_AF-A0AAV4JHT2-F1
#
_entry.id   AF-A0AAV4JHT2-F1
#
_cell.length_a   1.000
_cell.length_b   1.000
_cell.length_c   1.000
_cell.angle_alpha   90.00
_cell.angle_beta   90.00
_cell.angle_gamma   90.00
#
_symmetry.space_group_name_H-M   'P 1'
#
loop_
_entity.id
_entity.type
_entity.pdbx_description
1 polymer ?
#
loop_
_entity_poly.entity_id
_entity_poly.type
_entity_poly.pdbx_seq_one_letter_code
_entity_poly.pdbx_strand_id
1 'polypeptide(L)'
;MGLSKVSPCVTGGHRMGDSKVDMELLEKEYFHIQSEIESFDEKSLTIKAWSVTLAGAIAGSSAFTDNKMVILFASIVSLMFWFIDGAWKTFQYANYRRIVEIEDFMRGDIDNIVNLQIAKSWNKSYHKGGTHRLAKIMLWPHVILPHGAMFIFMLLVYLSYSFK
;
A
#
# COMPACT_ATOMS: atom_id res chain seq x y z
N MET A 1 19.51 -27.94 42.14
CA MET A 1 19.38 -28.30 40.71
C MET A 1 17.98 -28.84 40.53
N GLY A 2 17.00 -28.15 39.96
CA GLY A 2 17.02 -27.15 38.89
C GLY A 2 15.99 -27.63 37.87
N LEU A 3 14.82 -26.97 37.87
CA LEU A 3 13.59 -27.29 37.13
C LEU A 3 13.81 -27.38 35.61
N SER A 4 13.09 -28.27 34.93
CA SER A 4 12.01 -27.88 34.01
C SER A 4 11.54 -29.09 33.19
N LYS A 5 10.28 -29.49 33.39
CA LYS A 5 9.57 -30.44 32.53
C LYS A 5 9.42 -29.78 31.15
N VAL A 6 9.99 -30.41 30.13
CA VAL A 6 9.76 -30.04 28.74
C VAL A 6 8.29 -30.34 28.42
N SER A 7 7.52 -29.28 28.17
CA SER A 7 6.13 -29.37 27.69
C SER A 7 6.08 -30.13 26.37
N PRO A 8 5.13 -31.08 26.19
CA PRO A 8 4.95 -31.71 24.90
C PRO A 8 4.43 -30.69 23.89
N CYS A 9 5.10 -30.63 22.74
CA CYS A 9 4.62 -29.95 21.55
C CYS A 9 3.21 -30.48 21.23
N VAL A 10 2.21 -29.60 21.29
CA VAL A 10 0.84 -29.88 20.86
C VAL A 10 0.88 -30.17 19.37
N THR A 11 1.03 -31.44 19.03
CA THR A 11 0.75 -31.98 17.69
C THR A 11 -0.76 -32.11 17.56
N GLY A 12 -1.42 -30.97 17.38
CA GLY A 12 -2.81 -30.89 16.95
C GLY A 12 -2.91 -31.34 15.50
N GLY A 13 -2.93 -32.65 15.29
CA GLY A 13 -3.29 -33.25 14.02
C GLY A 13 -4.74 -32.91 13.68
N HIS A 14 -4.94 -31.98 12.75
CA HIS A 14 -6.20 -31.78 12.07
C HIS A 14 -5.95 -31.87 10.57
N ARG A 15 -5.99 -33.09 10.03
CA ARG A 15 -6.10 -33.32 8.59
C ARG A 15 -7.40 -34.08 8.31
N MET A 16 -8.18 -33.46 7.43
CA MET A 16 -9.16 -34.05 6.51
C MET A 16 -10.29 -34.88 7.11
N GLY A 17 -11.39 -34.20 7.41
CA GLY A 17 -12.72 -34.79 7.56
C GLY A 17 -13.71 -33.65 7.75
N ASP A 18 -14.36 -33.21 6.67
CA ASP A 18 -15.36 -32.14 6.63
C ASP A 18 -14.79 -30.76 7.03
N SER A 19 -14.14 -30.06 6.08
CA SER A 19 -13.65 -28.68 6.31
C SER A 19 -14.84 -27.73 6.39
N LYS A 20 -15.59 -27.79 7.50
CA LYS A 20 -16.49 -26.72 7.89
C LYS A 20 -15.62 -25.50 8.07
N VAL A 21 -15.82 -24.52 7.19
CA VAL A 21 -15.22 -23.20 7.29
C VAL A 21 -15.42 -22.72 8.72
N ASP A 22 -14.31 -22.42 9.40
CA ASP A 22 -14.38 -21.88 10.75
C ASP A 22 -14.81 -20.40 10.65
N MET A 23 -16.06 -20.12 10.94
CA MET A 23 -16.62 -18.78 10.79
C MET A 23 -15.95 -17.76 11.72
N GLU A 24 -15.49 -18.17 12.90
CA GLU A 24 -14.82 -17.29 13.86
C GLU A 24 -13.43 -16.89 13.33
N LEU A 25 -12.68 -17.85 12.78
CA LEU A 25 -11.39 -17.55 12.14
C LEU A 25 -11.55 -16.69 10.89
N LEU A 26 -12.63 -16.86 10.14
CA LEU A 26 -12.91 -16.08 8.94
C LEU A 26 -13.30 -14.63 9.28
N GLU A 27 -14.12 -14.45 10.33
CA GLU A 27 -14.46 -13.13 10.87
C GLU A 27 -13.22 -12.40 11.39
N LYS A 28 -12.36 -13.08 12.16
CA LYS A 28 -11.08 -12.52 12.61
C LYS A 28 -10.18 -12.13 11.45
N GLU A 29 -10.10 -12.97 10.41
CA GLU A 29 -9.37 -12.66 9.18
C GLU A 29 -9.92 -11.40 8.50
N TYR A 30 -11.25 -11.29 8.37
CA TYR A 30 -11.91 -10.12 7.77
C TYR A 30 -11.57 -8.82 8.52
N PHE A 31 -11.77 -8.79 9.84
CA PHE A 31 -11.49 -7.60 10.64
C PHE A 31 -10.00 -7.25 10.67
N HIS A 32 -9.13 -8.26 10.67
CA HIS A 32 -7.69 -8.04 10.59
C HIS A 32 -7.31 -7.35 9.28
N ILE A 33 -7.75 -7.86 8.12
CA ILE A 33 -7.43 -7.25 6.82
C ILE A 33 -8.05 -5.85 6.73
N GLN A 34 -9.28 -5.65 7.20
CA GLN A 34 -9.91 -4.33 7.23
C GLN A 34 -9.09 -3.32 8.04
N SER A 35 -8.63 -3.70 9.24
CA SER A 35 -7.77 -2.85 10.07
C SER A 35 -6.43 -2.53 9.42
N GLU A 36 -5.84 -3.48 8.67
CA GLU A 36 -4.62 -3.24 7.92
C GLU A 36 -4.85 -2.24 6.78
N ILE A 37 -5.97 -2.35 6.06
CA ILE A 37 -6.37 -1.42 4.99
C ILE A 37 -6.56 0.00 5.53
N GLU A 38 -7.16 0.16 6.70
CA GLU A 38 -7.32 1.45 7.38
C GLU A 38 -5.96 2.03 7.78
N SER A 39 -5.06 1.21 8.35
CA SER A 39 -3.68 1.62 8.66
C SER A 39 -2.91 2.07 7.41
N PHE A 40 -3.16 1.43 6.25
CA PHE A 40 -2.54 1.87 5.00
C PHE A 40 -3.01 3.26 4.56
N ASP A 41 -4.28 3.61 4.79
CA ASP A 41 -4.82 4.92 4.45
C ASP A 41 -4.27 6.04 5.35
N GLU A 42 -4.17 5.79 6.67
CA GLU A 42 -3.54 6.69 7.63
C GLU A 42 -2.07 6.99 7.25
N LYS A 43 -1.32 5.95 6.87
CA LYS A 43 0.06 6.08 6.39
C LYS A 43 0.15 6.84 5.07
N SER A 44 -0.78 6.62 4.14
CA SER A 44 -0.84 7.37 2.87
C SER A 44 -1.09 8.87 3.12
N LEU A 45 -2.01 9.22 4.03
CA LEU A 45 -2.24 10.61 4.43
C LEU A 45 -0.99 11.25 5.03
N THR A 46 -0.29 10.51 5.89
CA THR A 46 0.96 10.94 6.48
C THR A 46 2.01 11.23 5.39
N ILE A 47 2.25 10.27 4.48
CA ILE A 47 3.20 10.42 3.37
C ILE A 47 2.86 11.67 2.52
N LYS A 48 1.58 11.92 2.24
CA LYS A 48 1.14 13.12 1.50
C LYS A 48 1.47 14.41 2.24
N ALA A 49 1.27 14.47 3.56
CA ALA A 49 1.60 15.64 4.37
C ALA A 49 3.11 15.92 4.40
N TRP A 50 3.92 14.87 4.58
CA TRP A 50 5.38 14.99 4.53
C TRP A 50 5.90 15.38 3.15
N SER A 51 5.27 14.89 2.08
CA SER A 51 5.61 15.25 0.70
C SER A 51 5.47 16.75 0.46
N VAL A 52 4.32 17.34 0.80
CA VAL A 52 4.06 18.78 0.63
C VAL A 52 5.01 19.62 1.50
N THR A 53 5.23 19.19 2.74
CA THR A 53 6.14 19.89 3.67
C THR A 53 7.57 19.90 3.16
N LEU A 54 8.08 18.74 2.72
CA LEU A 54 9.46 18.63 2.22
C LEU A 54 9.64 19.37 0.89
N ALA A 55 8.70 19.21 -0.06
CA ALA A 55 8.75 19.91 -1.32
C ALA A 55 8.65 21.44 -1.12
N GLY A 56 7.78 21.89 -0.23
CA GLY A 56 7.63 23.30 0.13
C GLY A 56 8.86 23.88 0.81
N ALA A 57 9.51 23.13 1.72
CA ALA A 57 10.75 23.55 2.35
C ALA A 57 11.90 23.69 1.34
N ILE A 58 12.05 22.71 0.43
CA ILE A 58 13.08 22.75 -0.62
C ILE A 58 12.81 23.92 -1.59
N ALA A 59 11.57 24.07 -2.07
CA ALA A 59 11.20 25.18 -2.94
C ALA A 59 11.34 26.54 -2.24
N GLY A 60 11.00 26.64 -0.96
CA GLY A 60 11.20 27.86 -0.18
C GLY A 60 12.68 28.21 -0.02
N SER A 61 13.55 27.21 0.13
CA SER A 61 15.00 27.41 0.22
C SER A 61 15.62 27.92 -1.09
N SER A 62 15.00 27.69 -2.25
CA SER A 62 15.47 28.27 -3.52
C SER A 62 15.25 29.78 -3.60
N ALA A 63 14.42 30.38 -2.74
CA ALA A 63 14.33 31.83 -2.64
C ALA A 63 15.57 32.45 -1.99
N PHE A 64 16.30 31.67 -1.19
CA PHE A 64 17.52 32.09 -0.49
C PHE A 64 18.81 31.60 -1.17
N THR A 65 18.67 30.72 -2.16
CA THR A 65 19.79 30.14 -2.90
C THR A 65 19.55 30.32 -4.38
N ASP A 66 20.40 31.08 -5.08
CA ASP A 66 20.35 31.27 -6.55
C ASP A 66 20.66 29.97 -7.35
N ASN A 67 20.60 28.82 -6.69
CA ASN A 67 20.93 27.54 -7.27
C ASN A 67 19.69 26.85 -7.83
N LYS A 68 19.53 26.93 -9.16
CA LYS A 68 18.48 26.23 -9.93
C LYS A 68 18.43 24.71 -9.70
N MET A 69 19.51 24.08 -9.23
CA MET A 69 19.51 22.65 -8.91
C MET A 69 18.59 22.29 -7.75
N VAL A 70 18.28 23.24 -6.86
CA VAL A 70 17.36 23.03 -5.73
C VAL A 70 15.94 22.74 -6.23
N ILE A 71 15.51 23.40 -7.31
CA ILE A 71 14.19 23.18 -7.94
C ILE A 71 14.15 21.80 -8.61
N LEU A 72 15.23 21.40 -9.28
CA LEU A 72 15.34 20.05 -9.86
C LEU A 72 15.27 18.98 -8.77
N PHE A 73 15.96 19.19 -7.65
CA PHE A 73 15.90 18.28 -6.50
C PHE A 73 14.47 18.17 -5.93
N ALA A 74 13.77 19.30 -5.78
CA ALA A 74 12.36 19.30 -5.36
C ALA A 74 11.47 18.48 -6.31
N SER A 75 11.70 18.57 -7.62
CA SER A 75 10.97 17.77 -8.60
C SER A 75 11.23 16.27 -8.44
N ILE A 76 12.49 15.86 -8.26
CA ILE A 76 12.86 14.45 -8.07
C ILE A 76 12.22 13.90 -6.79
N VAL A 77 12.26 14.66 -5.70
CA VAL A 77 11.60 14.29 -4.44
C VAL A 77 10.10 14.08 -4.67
N SER A 78 9.44 15.00 -5.37
CA SER A 78 8.00 14.87 -5.70
C SER A 78 7.70 13.63 -6.54
N LEU A 79 8.56 13.30 -7.52
CA LEU A 79 8.46 12.07 -8.32
C LEU A 79 8.61 10.80 -7.47
N MET A 80 9.56 10.78 -6.52
CA MET A 80 9.74 9.65 -5.61
C MET A 80 8.50 9.46 -4.72
N PHE A 81 7.92 10.53 -4.19
CA PHE A 81 6.67 10.45 -3.42
C PHE A 81 5.51 9.92 -4.27
N TRP A 82 5.41 10.34 -5.53
CA TRP A 82 4.38 9.82 -6.44
C TRP A 82 4.51 8.30 -6.65
N PHE A 83 5.74 7.81 -6.82
CA PHE A 83 6.00 6.38 -6.92
C PHE A 83 5.66 5.63 -5.64
N ILE A 84 6.03 6.17 -4.47
CA ILE A 84 5.72 5.56 -3.17
C ILE A 84 4.21 5.47 -2.96
N ASP A 85 3.44 6.52 -3.23
CA ASP A 85 1.97 6.50 -3.09
C ASP A 85 1.33 5.47 -4.03
N GLY A 86 1.78 5.40 -5.29
CA GLY A 86 1.33 4.40 -6.25
C GLY A 86 1.65 2.95 -5.86
N ALA A 87 2.87 2.71 -5.36
CA ALA A 87 3.27 1.41 -4.84
C ALA A 87 2.41 1.03 -3.64
N TRP A 88 2.21 1.95 -2.70
CA TRP A 88 1.40 1.75 -1.49
C TRP A 88 -0.06 1.40 -1.81
N LYS A 89 -0.68 2.11 -2.77
CA LYS A 89 -2.02 1.79 -3.27
C LYS A 89 -2.10 0.43 -3.97
N THR A 90 -1.01 -0.02 -4.59
CA THR A 90 -0.93 -1.38 -5.16
C THR A 90 -0.90 -2.45 -4.07
N PHE A 91 -0.20 -2.22 -2.96
CA PHE A 91 -0.24 -3.08 -1.77
C PHE A 91 -1.65 -3.13 -1.17
N GLN A 92 -2.31 -1.98 -1.01
CA GLN A 92 -3.70 -1.89 -0.51
C GLN A 92 -4.68 -2.66 -1.41
N TYR A 93 -4.56 -2.50 -2.74
CA TYR A 93 -5.38 -3.22 -3.73
C TYR A 93 -5.29 -4.75 -3.61
N ALA A 94 -4.09 -5.27 -3.33
CA ALA A 94 -3.89 -6.71 -3.23
C ALA A 94 -4.65 -7.32 -2.04
N ASN A 95 -4.82 -6.59 -0.94
CA ASN A 95 -5.59 -7.01 0.23
C ASN A 95 -7.11 -7.02 -0.01
N TYR A 96 -7.64 -6.07 -0.80
CA TYR A 96 -9.07 -6.03 -1.14
C TYR A 96 -9.57 -7.31 -1.82
N ARG A 97 -8.71 -8.00 -2.58
CA ARG A 97 -9.09 -9.26 -3.23
C ARG A 97 -9.59 -10.30 -2.23
N ARG A 98 -8.93 -10.38 -1.06
CA ARG A 98 -9.28 -11.34 -0.03
C ARG A 98 -10.55 -10.95 0.71
N ILE A 99 -10.77 -9.66 0.96
CA ILE A 99 -12.01 -9.15 1.54
C ILE A 99 -13.20 -9.53 0.66
N VAL A 100 -13.12 -9.25 -0.65
CA VAL A 100 -14.19 -9.60 -1.61
C VAL A 100 -14.44 -11.10 -1.63
N GLU A 101 -13.40 -11.93 -1.58
CA GLU A 101 -13.57 -13.39 -1.49
C GLU A 101 -14.33 -13.81 -0.21
N ILE A 102 -14.09 -13.16 0.93
CA ILE A 102 -14.83 -13.42 2.17
C ILE A 102 -16.29 -12.95 2.05
N GLU A 103 -16.51 -11.75 1.50
CA GLU A 103 -17.86 -11.20 1.29
C GLU A 103 -18.71 -12.05 0.34
N ASP A 104 -18.12 -12.53 -0.76
CA ASP A 104 -18.77 -13.41 -1.72
C ASP A 104 -19.15 -14.75 -1.08
N PHE A 105 -18.30 -15.28 -0.17
CA PHE A 105 -18.62 -16.49 0.61
C PHE A 105 -19.79 -16.24 1.56
N MET A 106 -19.79 -15.12 2.27
CA MET A 106 -20.87 -14.76 3.19
C MET A 106 -22.19 -14.48 2.45
N ARG A 107 -22.13 -14.02 1.19
CA ARG A 107 -23.32 -13.83 0.34
C ARG A 107 -23.87 -15.16 -0.21
N GLY A 108 -23.07 -16.22 -0.22
CA GLY A 108 -23.39 -17.48 -0.87
C GLY A 108 -23.10 -17.50 -2.38
N ASP A 109 -22.30 -16.56 -2.89
CA ASP A 109 -21.85 -16.54 -4.28
C ASP A 109 -20.74 -17.58 -4.53
N ILE A 110 -20.02 -17.99 -3.47
CA ILE A 110 -19.04 -19.07 -3.48
C ILE A 110 -19.30 -20.07 -2.36
N ASP A 111 -19.23 -21.36 -2.67
CA ASP A 111 -19.55 -22.43 -1.72
C ASP A 111 -18.36 -22.88 -0.86
N ASN A 112 -17.14 -22.51 -1.26
CA ASN A 112 -15.93 -23.02 -0.62
C ASN A 112 -14.88 -21.92 -0.47
N ILE A 113 -14.50 -21.64 0.77
CA ILE A 113 -13.40 -20.76 1.13
C ILE A 113 -12.48 -21.49 2.10
N VAL A 114 -11.16 -21.24 1.97
CA VAL A 114 -10.17 -21.74 2.92
C VAL A 114 -9.78 -20.61 3.86
N ASN A 115 -9.78 -20.86 5.16
CA ASN A 115 -9.40 -19.89 6.19
C ASN A 115 -7.91 -19.49 6.12
N LEU A 116 -7.59 -18.29 6.60
CA LEU A 116 -6.24 -17.79 6.85
C LEU A 116 -5.34 -17.81 5.60
N GLN A 117 -5.88 -17.36 4.46
CA GLN A 117 -5.17 -17.36 3.18
C GLN A 117 -4.67 -15.97 2.75
N ILE A 118 -4.56 -15.02 3.69
CA ILE A 118 -4.13 -13.62 3.45
C ILE A 118 -2.88 -13.56 2.56
N ALA A 119 -1.76 -14.14 2.98
CA ALA A 119 -0.49 -14.04 2.25
C ALA A 119 -0.55 -14.67 0.84
N LYS A 120 -1.27 -15.79 0.70
CA LYS A 120 -1.40 -16.49 -0.59
C LYS A 120 -2.29 -15.70 -1.55
N SER A 121 -3.42 -15.18 -1.07
CA SER A 121 -4.33 -14.34 -1.84
C SER A 121 -3.66 -13.03 -2.25
N TRP A 122 -2.96 -12.39 -1.32
CA TRP A 122 -2.16 -11.20 -1.55
C TRP A 122 -1.09 -11.42 -2.63
N ASN A 123 -0.26 -12.46 -2.48
CA ASN A 123 0.83 -12.75 -3.42
C ASN A 123 0.30 -13.00 -4.84
N LYS A 124 -0.79 -13.76 -4.95
CA LYS A 124 -1.48 -14.04 -6.22
C LYS A 124 -2.04 -12.75 -6.83
N SER A 125 -2.69 -11.91 -6.03
CA SER A 125 -3.29 -10.65 -6.48
C SER A 125 -2.22 -9.66 -6.96
N TYR A 126 -1.13 -9.53 -6.20
CA TYR A 126 -0.01 -8.63 -6.50
C TYR A 126 0.70 -9.01 -7.80
N HIS A 127 1.09 -10.27 -7.97
CA HIS A 127 1.79 -10.74 -9.17
C HIS A 127 0.89 -10.75 -10.42
N LYS A 128 -0.42 -10.99 -10.28
CA LYS A 128 -1.36 -10.93 -11.40
C LYS A 128 -1.50 -9.51 -11.96
N GLY A 129 -1.37 -8.49 -11.11
CA GLY A 129 -1.45 -7.09 -11.53
C GLY A 129 -0.14 -6.54 -12.09
N GLY A 130 0.98 -6.94 -11.48
CA GLY A 130 2.33 -6.55 -11.90
C GLY A 130 2.51 -5.05 -12.11
N THR A 131 3.42 -4.70 -13.01
CA THR A 131 3.75 -3.31 -13.37
C THR A 131 2.62 -2.57 -14.07
N HIS A 132 1.76 -3.28 -14.81
CA HIS A 132 0.60 -2.69 -15.48
C HIS A 132 -0.42 -2.12 -14.48
N ARG A 133 -0.69 -2.84 -13.37
CA ARG A 133 -1.57 -2.33 -12.32
C ARG A 133 -0.96 -1.11 -11.63
N LEU A 134 0.34 -1.16 -11.33
CA LEU A 134 1.04 -0.01 -10.75
C LEU A 134 0.89 1.23 -11.65
N ALA A 135 1.14 1.10 -12.95
CA ALA A 135 0.99 2.20 -13.90
C ALA A 135 -0.45 2.76 -13.93
N LYS A 136 -1.47 1.88 -13.90
CA LYS A 136 -2.88 2.30 -13.86
C LYS A 136 -3.23 3.04 -12.56
N ILE A 137 -2.72 2.58 -11.42
CA ILE A 137 -2.94 3.19 -10.10
C ILE A 137 -2.24 4.54 -10.00
N MET A 138 -1.01 4.67 -10.53
CA MET A 138 -0.30 5.94 -10.57
C MET A 138 -1.06 7.04 -11.32
N LEU A 139 -1.89 6.65 -12.30
CA LEU A 139 -2.74 7.55 -13.09
C LEU A 139 -4.12 7.81 -12.46
N TRP A 140 -4.42 7.25 -11.29
CA TRP A 140 -5.68 7.57 -10.62
C TRP A 140 -5.72 9.04 -10.21
N PRO A 141 -6.86 9.75 -10.39
CA PRO A 141 -6.95 11.19 -10.17
C PRO A 141 -6.41 11.61 -8.80
N HIS A 142 -6.74 10.88 -7.74
CA HIS A 142 -6.30 11.20 -6.37
C HIS A 142 -4.84 10.84 -6.04
N VAL A 143 -4.16 10.09 -6.92
CA VAL A 143 -2.73 9.75 -6.80
C VAL A 143 -1.89 10.72 -7.63
N ILE A 144 -2.35 11.06 -8.85
CA ILE A 144 -1.63 12.01 -9.74
C ILE A 144 -1.78 13.47 -9.30
N LEU A 145 -2.96 13.87 -8.78
CA LEU A 145 -3.25 15.26 -8.43
C LEU A 145 -2.24 15.88 -7.47
N PRO A 146 -1.91 15.27 -6.31
CA PRO A 146 -1.05 15.94 -5.36
C PRO A 146 0.44 15.87 -5.74
N HIS A 147 0.90 14.77 -6.34
CA HIS A 147 2.34 14.52 -6.51
C HIS A 147 2.78 14.65 -7.97
N GLY A 148 2.03 14.06 -8.89
CA GLY A 148 2.28 14.21 -10.33
C GLY A 148 2.16 15.66 -10.80
N ALA A 149 1.15 16.40 -10.34
CA ALA A 149 1.01 17.82 -10.70
C ALA A 149 2.15 18.68 -10.13
N MET A 150 2.58 18.42 -8.89
CA MET A 150 3.71 19.12 -8.27
C MET A 150 5.03 18.85 -8.99
N PHE A 151 5.28 17.60 -9.38
CA PHE A 151 6.43 17.24 -10.21
C PHE A 151 6.44 18.01 -11.53
N ILE A 152 5.32 18.01 -12.26
CA ILE A 152 5.20 18.72 -13.53
C ILE A 152 5.39 20.23 -13.33
N PHE A 153 4.76 20.81 -12.32
CA PHE A 153 4.89 22.23 -12.00
C PHE A 153 6.35 22.62 -11.73
N MET A 154 7.04 21.91 -10.83
CA MET A 154 8.43 22.19 -10.48
C MET A 154 9.37 21.97 -11.67
N LEU A 155 9.11 20.95 -12.50
CA LEU A 155 9.87 20.70 -13.71
C LEU A 155 9.74 21.84 -14.73
N LEU A 156 8.51 22.35 -14.93
CA LEU A 156 8.26 23.49 -15.82
C LEU A 156 8.93 24.77 -15.33
N VAL A 157 8.91 25.02 -14.02
CA VAL A 157 9.63 26.14 -13.39
C VAL A 157 11.14 26.00 -13.66
N TYR A 158 11.72 24.83 -13.40
CA TYR A 158 13.14 24.57 -13.65
C TYR A 158 13.53 24.81 -15.12
N LEU A 159 12.74 24.28 -16.07
CA LEU A 159 12.99 24.48 -17.50
C LEU A 159 12.92 25.96 -17.87
N SER A 160 11.93 26.70 -17.35
CA SER A 160 11.79 28.14 -17.60
C SER A 160 13.00 28.95 -17.10
N TYR A 161 13.60 28.55 -15.98
CA TYR A 161 14.84 29.13 -15.46
C TYR A 161 16.09 28.70 -16.23
N SER A 162 16.05 27.57 -16.95
CA SER A 162 17.19 27.08 -17.72
C SER A 162 17.26 27.63 -19.14
N PHE A 163 16.15 28.12 -19.69
CA PHE A 163 16.06 28.73 -21.03
C PHE A 163 16.14 30.26 -21.02
N LYS A 164 16.19 30.89 -19.85
CA LYS A 164 16.57 32.29 -19.65
C LYS A 164 18.06 32.40 -19.37
#